data_AF-A0A536PEX2-F1
#
_entry.id   AF-A0A536PEX2-F1
#
_cell.length_a   1.000
_cell.length_b   1.000
_cell.length_c   1.000
_cell.angle_alpha   90.00
_cell.angle_beta   90.00
_cell.angle_gamma   90.00
#
_symmetry.space_group_name_H-M   'P 1'
#
loop_
_entity.id
_entity.type
_entity.pdbx_description
1 polymer ?
#
loop_
_entity_poly.entity_id
_entity_poly.type
_entity_poly.pdbx_seq_one_letter_code
_entity_poly.pdbx_strand_id
1 'polypeptide(L)' 'MSRPQKERVLFLCVRNSAREACPLFPGAAWTLHWSFPDPAAVEGPEADRLATFRQVRDGLRGRIQAELAGVGPHK' A
#
# COMPACT_ATOMS: atom_id res chain seq x y z
N MET A 1 -12.52 8.06 -28.88
CA MET A 1 -13.14 7.88 -27.55
C MET A 1 -12.06 7.64 -26.51
N SER A 2 -11.79 8.63 -25.66
CA SER A 2 -10.86 8.48 -24.53
C SER A 2 -11.46 7.53 -23.51
N ARG A 3 -10.77 6.42 -23.23
CA ARG A 3 -11.18 5.43 -22.22
C ARG A 3 -11.27 6.18 -20.88
N PRO A 4 -12.41 6.16 -20.15
CA PRO A 4 -12.50 6.88 -18.89
C PRO A 4 -11.38 6.37 -17.98
N GLN A 5 -10.52 7.28 -17.54
CA GLN A 5 -9.48 6.99 -16.56
C GLN A 5 -10.21 6.61 -15.27
N LYS A 6 -10.38 5.31 -15.04
CA LYS A 6 -11.04 4.81 -13.84
C LYS A 6 -10.13 5.15 -12.66
N GLU A 7 -10.54 6.12 -11.85
CA GLU A 7 -9.85 6.53 -10.64
C GLU A 7 -9.70 5.31 -9.72
N ARG A 8 -8.44 4.97 -9.39
CA ARG A 8 -8.10 3.86 -8.50
C ARG A 8 -7.78 4.44 -7.13
N VAL A 9 -8.48 3.97 -6.11
CA VAL A 9 -8.21 4.37 -4.73
C VAL A 9 -7.41 3.25 -4.06
N LEU A 10 -6.17 3.55 -3.70
CA LEU A 10 -5.27 2.62 -3.04
C LEU A 10 -5.28 2.89 -1.53
N PHE A 11 -5.52 1.85 -0.74
CA PHE A 11 -5.46 1.92 0.73
C PHE A 11 -4.20 1.21 1.23
N LEU A 12 -3.33 2.00 1.85
CA LEU A 12 -2.20 1.47 2.57
C LEU A 12 -2.50 1.48 4.07
N CYS A 13 -2.63 0.28 4.66
CA CYS A 13 -2.79 0.13 6.11
C CYS A 13 -1.54 -0.51 6.69
N VAL A 14 -0.92 0.17 7.64
CA VAL A 14 0.36 -0.21 8.27
C VAL A 14 0.12 -1.12 9.50
N ARG A 15 -0.99 -1.86 9.55
CA ARG A 15 -1.33 -2.72 10.70
C ARG A 15 -2.03 -4.02 10.29
N ASN A 16 -1.68 -5.10 11.00
CA ASN A 16 -2.16 -6.48 10.82
C ASN A 16 -3.70 -6.68 10.89
N SER A 17 -4.45 -5.66 11.32
CA SER A 17 -5.91 -5.74 11.44
C SER A 17 -6.58 -5.34 10.14
N ALA A 18 -6.50 -6.20 9.13
CA ALA A 18 -7.10 -6.04 7.80
C ALA A 18 -8.65 -5.97 7.79
N ARG A 19 -9.33 -5.76 8.93
CA ARG A 19 -10.79 -5.90 9.04
C ARG A 19 -11.52 -4.82 9.88
N GLU A 20 -10.83 -3.99 10.68
CA GLU A 20 -11.54 -3.16 11.68
C GLU A 20 -11.61 -1.66 11.39
N ALA A 21 -10.83 -1.11 10.45
CA ALA A 21 -10.78 0.35 10.27
C ALA A 21 -10.55 0.83 8.83
N CYS A 22 -10.77 0.00 7.80
CA CYS A 22 -10.69 0.52 6.44
C CYS A 22 -11.99 1.29 6.14
N PRO A 23 -11.94 2.61 5.89
CA PRO A 23 -13.16 3.35 5.57
C PRO A 23 -13.71 2.82 4.25
N LEU A 24 -15.04 2.70 4.15
CA LEU A 24 -15.70 2.36 2.90
C LEU A 24 -15.81 3.63 2.05
N PHE A 25 -15.33 3.60 0.82
CA PHE A 25 -15.39 4.75 -0.09
C PHE A 25 -16.49 4.52 -1.13
N PRO A 26 -17.68 5.09 -0.95
CA PRO A 26 -18.73 5.00 -1.96
C PRO A 26 -18.25 5.69 -3.24
N GLY A 27 -18.14 4.92 -4.33
CA GLY A 27 -17.68 5.39 -5.65
C GLY A 27 -16.29 4.91 -6.06
N ALA A 28 -15.52 4.27 -5.18
CA ALA A 28 -14.24 3.68 -5.58
C ALA A 28 -14.49 2.50 -6.54
N ALA A 29 -13.93 2.58 -7.75
CA ALA A 29 -14.05 1.50 -8.75
C ALA A 29 -13.34 0.21 -8.29
N TRP A 30 -12.24 0.37 -7.53
CA TRP A 30 -11.46 -0.71 -6.95
C TRP A 30 -10.78 -0.27 -5.67
N THR A 31 -10.65 -1.21 -4.73
CA THR A 31 -9.98 -1.04 -3.44
C THR A 31 -8.83 -2.04 -3.38
N LEU A 32 -7.60 -1.55 -3.28
CA LEU A 32 -6.42 -2.38 -3.07
C LEU A 32 -5.96 -2.24 -1.62
N HIS A 33 -5.79 -3.35 -0.93
CA HIS A 33 -5.28 -3.40 0.44
C HIS A 33 -3.91 -4.06 0.45
N TRP A 34 -2.88 -3.32 0.88
CA TRP A 34 -1.55 -3.88 1.13
C TRP A 34 -1.18 -3.78 2.60
N SER A 35 -0.80 -4.92 3.16
CA SER A 35 -0.28 -4.99 4.53
C SER A 35 1.24 -4.88 4.49
N PHE A 36 1.76 -3.88 5.18
CA PHE A 36 3.20 -3.73 5.42
C PHE A 36 3.46 -3.72 6.93
N PRO A 37 4.61 -4.26 7.38
CA PRO A 37 5.01 -4.13 8.77
C PRO A 37 5.19 -2.66 9.11
N ASP A 38 4.83 -2.27 10.34
CA ASP A 38 5.00 -0.91 10.81
C ASP A 38 6.49 -0.61 11.09
N PRO A 39 7.16 0.23 10.28
CA PRO A 39 8.55 0.55 10.53
C PRO A 39 8.73 1.41 11.79
N ALA A 40 7.67 2.05 12.29
CA ALA A 40 7.71 2.82 13.53
C ALA A 40 7.66 1.93 14.78
N ALA A 41 7.22 0.68 14.66
CA ALA A 41 7.22 -0.30 15.74
C ALA A 41 8.60 -0.91 16.01
N VAL A 42 9.60 -0.66 15.16
CA VAL A 42 10.98 -1.11 15.39
C VAL A 42 11.66 -0.19 16.38
N GLU A 43 12.05 -0.76 17.52
CA GLU A 43 12.88 -0.13 18.54
C GLU A 43 14.36 -0.45 18.29
N GLY A 44 15.25 0.43 18.75
CA GLY A 44 16.70 0.25 18.63
C GLY A 44 17.43 1.45 18.01
N PRO A 45 18.70 1.26 17.62
CA PRO A 45 19.54 2.29 17.02
C PRO A 45 18.88 2.95 15.81
N GLU A 46 19.17 4.23 15.59
CA GLU A 46 18.65 4.99 14.45
C GLU A 46 18.94 4.31 13.10
N ALA A 47 20.12 3.69 12.97
CA ALA A 47 20.51 2.95 11.77
C ALA A 47 19.57 1.78 11.46
N ASP A 48 19.16 1.02 12.48
CA ASP A 48 18.29 -0.14 12.34
C ASP A 48 16.86 0.29 12.01
N ARG A 49 16.37 1.33 12.71
CA ARG A 49 15.08 1.95 12.40
C ARG A 49 15.06 2.45 10.95
N LEU A 50 16.07 3.21 10.54
CA LEU A 50 16.17 3.76 9.18
C LEU A 50 16.28 2.65 8.13
N ALA A 51 16.96 1.55 8.42
CA ALA A 51 17.01 0.38 7.54
C ALA A 51 15.61 -0.23 7.34
N THR A 52 14.83 -0.39 8.42
CA THR A 52 13.43 -0.88 8.31
C THR A 52 12.55 0.07 7.51
N PHE A 53 12.64 1.38 7.75
CA PHE A 53 11.90 2.38 6.96
C PHE A 53 12.23 2.28 5.47
N ARG A 54 13.51 2.09 5.11
CA ARG A 54 13.95 1.91 3.72
C ARG A 54 13.41 0.63 3.12
N GLN A 55 13.39 -0.49 3.86
CA GLN A 55 12.82 -1.75 3.41
C GLN A 55 11.32 -1.62 3.08
N VAL A 56 10.54 -1.00 3.97
CA VAL A 56 9.11 -0.78 3.75
C VAL A 56 8.87 0.13 2.54
N ARG A 57 9.62 1.24 2.45
CA ARG A 57 9.56 2.16 1.30
C ARG A 57 9.86 1.45 -0.01
N ASP A 58 10.90 0.63 -0.05
CA ASP A 58 11.33 -0.04 -1.27
C ASP A 58 10.33 -1.12 -1.70
N GLY A 59 9.71 -1.83 -0.74
CA GLY A 59 8.59 -2.73 -0.99
C GLY A 59 7.35 -2.01 -1.54
N LEU A 60 7.00 -0.85 -0.98
CA LEU A 60 5.92 0.01 -1.49
C LEU A 60 6.19 0.46 -2.92
N ARG A 61 7.41 0.92 -3.20
CA ARG A 61 7.82 1.35 -4.54
C ARG A 61 7.64 0.24 -5.57
N GLY A 62 8.10 -0.98 -5.27
CA GLY A 62 7.94 -2.13 -6.18
C GLY A 62 6.48 -2.47 -6.44
N ARG A 63 5.63 -2.40 -5.41
CA ARG A 63 4.20 -2.69 -5.55
C ARG A 63 3.46 -1.63 -6.38
N ILE A 64 3.72 -0.35 -6.11
CA ILE A 64 3.17 0.78 -6.90
C ILE A 64 3.59 0.67 -8.36
N GLN A 65 4.87 0.37 -8.62
CA GLN A 65 5.37 0.16 -9.98
C GLN A 65 4.66 -1.00 -10.68
N ALA A 66 4.43 -2.13 -9.99
CA ALA A 66 3.70 -3.26 -10.55
C ALA A 66 2.24 -2.91 -10.88
N GLU A 67 1.56 -2.15 -10.03
CA GLU A 67 0.18 -1.69 -10.30
C GLU A 67 0.11 -0.73 -11.48
N LEU A 68 1.04 0.23 -11.56
CA LEU A 68 1.11 1.19 -12.66
C LEU A 68 1.47 0.51 -13.98
N ALA A 69 2.29 -0.55 -13.93
CA ALA A 69 2.62 -1.37 -15.10
C ALA A 69 1.48 -2.32 -15.52
N GLY A 70 0.38 -2.41 -14.75
CA GLY A 70 -0.76 -3.27 -15.06
C GLY A 70 -0.54 -4.75 -14.79
N VAL A 71 0.47 -5.11 -13.97
CA VAL A 71 0.84 -6.50 -13.62
C VAL A 71 0.21 -6.92 -12.27
N GLY A 72 -0.54 -6.03 -11.63
CA GLY A 72 -1.25 -6.30 -10.37
C GLY A 72 -2.37 -7.33 -10.53
N PRO A 73 -2.64 -8.18 -9.51
CA PRO A 73 -3.66 -9.21 -9.60
C PRO A 73 -5.04 -8.58 -9.84
N HIS A 74 -5.65 -8.91 -10.98
CA HIS A 74 -7.06 -8.62 -11.25
C HIS A 74 -7.91 -9.60 -10.44
N LYS A 75 -8.35 -9.18 -9.25
CA LYS A 75 -9.45 -9.86 -8.56
C LYS A 75 -10.42 -8.83 -8.00
#